data_AF-A0A5C6BEF5-F1
#
_entry.id   AF-A0A5C6BEF5-F1
#
_cell.length_a   1.000
_cell.length_b   1.000
_cell.length_c   1.000
_cell.angle_alpha   90.00
_cell.angle_beta   90.00
_cell.angle_gamma   90.00
#
_symmetry.space_group_name_H-M   'P 1'
#
loop_
_entity.id
_entity.type
_entity.pdbx_description
1 polymer ?
#
loop_
_entity_poly.entity_id
_entity_poly.type
_entity_poly.pdbx_seq_one_letter_code
_entity_poly.pdbx_strand_id
1 'polypeptide(L)'
;MTETTPKSRLPRTSIMLFFAVVLLIGGGALMVWLPYHREQTVIAEIENLGGEIQSEIIRPAWIPDVVDTEYLWVFERVDYVDLSDTQVSNAGLRNLQGLKNLRTLWLGNTQVDDAGLEHLQALTSLFNLSLNDLRVSDAGLEHLRGLTNLYWVSLDGTRVSDAGLVHLRRLTKLNNLYLDNTQVTDAGIERLRGLVQLHCLSFNNTQVTDAGLEGLKGRTELTNLDLDYTRVSDAGLEHLRELPNVKSLSLEYTQVTKAGIERLKETHPNCIIDWIQSAD
;
A
#
# COMPACT_ATOMS: atom_id res chain seq x y z
N MET A 1 2.23 48.46 2.97
CA MET A 1 0.97 48.92 2.34
C MET A 1 0.73 48.04 1.13
N THR A 2 -0.45 47.44 1.11
CA THR A 2 -0.96 46.50 0.12
C THR A 2 -1.21 47.20 -1.22
N GLU A 3 -0.58 46.70 -2.28
CA GLU A 3 -0.97 47.05 -3.66
C GLU A 3 -1.69 45.87 -4.32
N THR A 4 -2.99 46.06 -4.48
CA THR A 4 -3.94 45.22 -5.19
C THR A 4 -3.70 45.30 -6.70
N THR A 5 -3.33 44.19 -7.34
CA THR A 5 -3.34 44.07 -8.80
C THR A 5 -4.72 43.59 -9.29
N PRO A 6 -5.19 44.06 -10.47
CA PRO A 6 -6.60 44.02 -10.82
C PRO A 6 -7.00 42.66 -11.40
N LYS A 7 -8.12 42.12 -10.89
CA LYS A 7 -8.86 40.99 -11.47
C LYS A 7 -9.44 41.41 -12.84
N SER A 8 -8.74 41.13 -13.94
CA SER A 8 -9.36 41.12 -15.27
C SER A 8 -10.21 39.85 -15.41
N ARG A 9 -11.45 39.95 -14.95
CA ARG A 9 -12.47 38.92 -15.14
C ARG A 9 -13.00 39.04 -16.56
N LEU A 10 -12.54 38.20 -17.48
CA LEU A 10 -13.46 37.73 -18.51
C LEU A 10 -14.68 37.13 -17.79
N PRO A 11 -15.92 37.45 -18.20
CA PRO A 11 -17.09 37.03 -17.46
C PRO A 11 -17.11 35.50 -17.38
N ARG A 12 -17.21 34.97 -16.15
CA ARG A 12 -17.23 33.52 -15.82
C ARG A 12 -18.19 32.72 -16.70
N THR A 13 -19.23 33.38 -17.22
CA THR A 13 -20.22 32.84 -18.14
C THR A 13 -19.69 32.50 -19.53
N SER A 14 -18.75 33.27 -20.10
CA SER A 14 -18.27 33.04 -21.48
C SER A 14 -17.30 31.87 -21.61
N ILE A 15 -16.50 31.61 -20.57
CA ILE A 15 -15.58 30.45 -20.50
C ILE A 15 -16.35 29.19 -20.11
N MET A 16 -17.31 29.30 -19.17
CA MET A 16 -18.28 28.24 -18.94
C MET A 16 -19.08 27.90 -20.20
N LEU A 17 -19.40 28.88 -21.06
CA LEU A 17 -20.09 28.63 -22.33
C LEU A 17 -19.22 27.85 -23.32
N PHE A 18 -17.90 28.08 -23.35
CA PHE A 18 -16.99 27.34 -24.22
C PHE A 18 -16.85 25.87 -23.79
N PHE A 19 -16.60 25.62 -22.50
CA PHE A 19 -16.62 24.25 -21.96
C PHE A 19 -18.01 23.62 -22.07
N ALA A 20 -19.09 24.38 -21.83
CA ALA A 20 -20.45 23.91 -22.04
C ALA A 20 -20.68 23.54 -23.50
N VAL A 21 -20.24 24.33 -24.49
CA VAL A 21 -20.40 24.01 -25.92
C VAL A 21 -19.59 22.77 -26.32
N VAL A 22 -18.40 22.58 -25.77
CA VAL A 22 -17.58 21.36 -25.99
C VAL A 22 -18.19 20.13 -25.28
N LEU A 23 -18.78 20.30 -24.09
CA LEU A 23 -19.47 19.25 -23.33
C LEU A 23 -20.89 18.96 -23.85
N LEU A 24 -21.56 19.93 -24.49
CA LEU A 24 -22.92 19.86 -25.06
C LEU A 24 -22.97 19.12 -26.40
N ILE A 25 -21.83 18.92 -27.07
CA ILE A 25 -21.71 17.92 -28.15
C ILE A 25 -21.55 16.53 -27.50
N GLY A 26 -22.56 16.12 -26.70
CA GLY A 26 -22.85 14.79 -26.15
C GLY A 26 -21.75 13.99 -25.41
N GLY A 27 -20.59 13.80 -26.03
CA GLY A 27 -19.49 12.97 -25.54
C GLY A 27 -18.73 13.58 -24.37
N GLY A 28 -18.62 14.91 -24.29
CA GLY A 28 -17.86 15.56 -23.22
C GLY A 28 -18.50 15.41 -21.83
N ALA A 29 -19.83 15.52 -21.73
CA ALA A 29 -20.54 15.32 -20.45
C ALA A 29 -20.36 13.90 -19.91
N LEU A 30 -20.41 12.89 -20.79
CA LEU A 30 -20.21 11.48 -20.42
C LEU A 30 -18.76 11.17 -20.05
N MET A 31 -17.79 11.72 -20.79
CA MET A 31 -16.37 11.39 -20.60
C MET A 31 -15.70 12.20 -19.48
N VAL A 32 -16.21 13.39 -19.15
CA VAL A 32 -15.48 14.34 -18.31
C VAL A 32 -16.32 14.78 -17.11
N TRP A 33 -17.56 15.21 -17.32
CA TRP A 33 -18.39 15.76 -16.25
C TRP A 33 -18.95 14.69 -15.30
N LEU A 34 -19.46 13.58 -15.83
CA LEU A 34 -20.05 12.52 -15.01
C LEU A 34 -19.02 11.83 -14.08
N PRO A 35 -17.80 11.46 -14.54
CA PRO A 35 -16.75 10.94 -13.67
C PRO A 35 -16.36 11.93 -12.58
N TYR A 36 -16.17 13.20 -12.94
CA TYR A 36 -15.84 14.26 -11.97
C TYR A 36 -16.92 14.37 -10.89
N HIS A 37 -18.20 14.46 -11.27
CA HIS A 37 -19.28 14.59 -10.29
C HIS A 37 -19.41 13.36 -9.37
N ARG A 38 -19.21 12.16 -9.91
CA ARG A 38 -19.17 10.93 -9.11
C ARG A 38 -18.05 11.00 -8.07
N GLU A 39 -16.85 11.40 -8.46
CA GLU A 39 -15.73 11.53 -7.52
C GLU A 39 -16.02 12.57 -6.44
N GLN A 40 -16.65 13.70 -6.77
CA GLN A 40 -17.07 14.68 -5.77
C GLN A 40 -18.05 14.12 -4.74
N THR A 41 -18.98 13.24 -5.14
CA THR A 41 -19.87 12.58 -4.17
C THR A 41 -19.12 11.63 -3.23
N VAL A 42 -18.10 10.94 -3.74
CA VAL A 42 -17.24 10.05 -2.94
C VAL A 42 -16.34 10.85 -2.01
N ILE A 43 -15.79 11.98 -2.47
CA ILE A 43 -14.98 12.90 -1.66
C ILE A 43 -15.80 13.40 -0.47
N ALA A 44 -17.02 13.90 -0.70
CA ALA A 44 -17.88 14.37 0.37
C ALA A 44 -18.21 13.27 1.40
N GLU A 45 -18.34 12.02 0.96
CA GLU A 45 -18.56 10.89 1.87
C GLU A 45 -17.31 10.57 2.70
N ILE A 46 -16.13 10.54 2.07
CA ILE A 46 -14.85 10.33 2.77
C ILE A 46 -14.63 11.42 3.82
N GLU A 47 -14.84 12.69 3.46
CA GLU A 47 -14.72 13.83 4.38
C GLU A 47 -15.74 13.72 5.53
N ASN A 48 -16.97 13.29 5.26
CA ASN A 48 -17.98 13.06 6.30
C ASN A 48 -17.61 11.91 7.26
N LEU A 49 -16.83 10.93 6.78
CA LEU A 49 -16.28 9.85 7.61
C LEU A 49 -15.04 10.30 8.40
N GLY A 50 -14.53 11.51 8.15
CA GLY A 50 -13.31 12.04 8.75
C GLY A 50 -12.03 11.57 8.07
N GLY A 51 -12.12 11.02 6.85
CA GLY A 51 -10.95 10.61 6.07
C GLY A 51 -10.27 11.76 5.35
N GLU A 52 -9.01 11.54 4.97
CA GLU A 52 -8.21 12.46 4.19
C GLU A 52 -8.16 12.03 2.72
N ILE A 53 -8.12 13.00 1.82
CA ILE A 53 -8.05 12.76 0.38
C ILE A 53 -6.98 13.66 -0.25
N GLN A 54 -6.33 13.14 -1.29
CA GLN A 54 -5.57 13.94 -2.22
C GLN A 54 -5.98 13.58 -3.64
N SER A 55 -5.73 14.53 -4.51
CA SER A 55 -6.12 14.45 -5.91
C SER A 55 -5.04 15.06 -6.79
N GLU A 56 -4.91 14.52 -7.98
CA GLU A 56 -4.01 15.01 -9.01
C GLU A 56 -4.77 15.34 -10.29
N ILE A 57 -4.34 16.39 -10.99
CA ILE A 57 -4.89 16.73 -12.30
C ILE A 57 -4.22 15.84 -13.36
N ILE A 58 -4.99 14.91 -13.92
CA ILE A 58 -4.53 14.03 -15.00
C ILE A 58 -4.78 14.71 -16.34
N ARG A 59 -3.79 15.48 -16.81
CA ARG A 59 -3.88 16.17 -18.11
C ARG A 59 -4.06 15.15 -19.25
N PRO A 60 -5.18 15.20 -20.00
CA PRO A 60 -5.33 14.38 -21.18
C PRO A 60 -4.33 14.77 -22.26
N ALA A 61 -3.79 13.78 -22.99
CA ALA A 61 -2.77 14.00 -24.03
C ALA A 61 -3.22 14.93 -25.19
N TRP A 62 -4.53 15.14 -25.37
CA TRP A 62 -5.07 16.03 -26.40
C TRP A 62 -5.14 17.50 -25.95
N ILE A 63 -4.90 17.79 -24.66
CA ILE A 63 -4.86 19.15 -24.13
C ILE A 63 -3.43 19.69 -24.23
N PRO A 64 -3.18 20.75 -25.01
CA PRO A 64 -1.85 21.35 -25.11
C PRO A 64 -1.32 21.84 -23.77
N ASP A 65 0.00 21.75 -23.55
CA ASP A 65 0.66 22.21 -22.32
C ASP A 65 0.45 23.70 -22.02
N VAL A 66 0.14 24.50 -23.05
CA VAL A 66 -0.15 25.93 -22.91
C VAL A 66 -1.46 26.22 -22.16
N VAL A 67 -2.32 25.22 -21.95
CA VAL A 67 -3.53 25.39 -21.14
C VAL A 67 -3.16 25.34 -19.67
N ASP A 68 -3.40 26.44 -18.96
CA ASP A 68 -3.11 26.54 -17.52
C ASP A 68 -3.92 25.52 -16.70
N THR A 69 -3.27 25.00 -15.66
CA THR A 69 -3.83 24.00 -14.73
C THR A 69 -5.12 24.47 -14.05
N GLU A 70 -5.33 25.78 -13.89
CA GLU A 70 -6.56 26.35 -13.32
C GLU A 70 -7.82 26.00 -14.14
N TYR A 71 -7.69 25.63 -15.42
CA TYR A 71 -8.80 25.21 -16.28
C TYR A 71 -9.00 23.69 -16.31
N LEU A 72 -8.15 22.92 -15.62
CA LEU A 72 -8.09 21.46 -15.73
C LEU A 72 -8.64 20.73 -14.51
N TRP A 73 -9.26 21.44 -13.57
CA TRP A 73 -9.88 20.85 -12.37
C TRP A 73 -10.89 19.73 -12.68
N VAL A 74 -11.52 19.72 -13.86
CA VAL A 74 -12.46 18.64 -14.23
C VAL A 74 -11.75 17.30 -14.53
N PHE A 75 -10.43 17.34 -14.71
CA PHE A 75 -9.54 16.17 -14.81
C PHE A 75 -8.81 15.85 -13.52
N GLU A 76 -9.16 16.55 -12.44
CA GLU A 76 -8.74 16.17 -11.10
C GLU A 76 -9.30 14.79 -10.75
N ARG A 77 -8.43 13.90 -10.30
CA ARG A 77 -8.76 12.53 -9.95
C ARG A 77 -8.20 12.21 -8.58
N VAL A 78 -9.02 11.56 -7.75
CA VAL A 78 -8.56 11.08 -6.44
C VAL A 78 -7.57 9.94 -6.65
N ASP A 79 -6.35 10.12 -6.13
CA ASP A 79 -5.25 9.15 -6.19
C ASP A 79 -4.80 8.68 -4.81
N TYR A 80 -5.19 9.38 -3.75
CA TYR A 80 -4.91 9.05 -2.36
C TYR A 80 -6.19 9.14 -1.51
N VAL A 81 -6.45 8.11 -0.72
CA VAL A 81 -7.50 8.09 0.31
C VAL A 81 -6.93 7.48 1.57
N ASP A 82 -7.05 8.21 2.68
CA ASP A 82 -6.80 7.69 4.02
C ASP A 82 -8.09 7.72 4.82
N LEU A 83 -8.54 6.53 5.21
CA LEU A 83 -9.69 6.31 6.07
C LEU A 83 -9.28 5.65 7.38
N SER A 84 -7.99 5.63 7.70
CA SER A 84 -7.49 5.03 8.93
C SER A 84 -8.09 5.72 10.15
N ASP A 85 -8.35 4.95 11.20
CA ASP A 85 -8.99 5.42 12.44
C ASP A 85 -10.40 6.04 12.27
N THR A 86 -11.04 5.85 11.11
CA THR A 86 -12.42 6.27 10.87
C THR A 86 -13.43 5.16 11.19
N GLN A 87 -14.72 5.50 11.16
CA GLN A 87 -15.81 4.53 11.32
C GLN A 87 -16.26 3.89 9.99
N VAL A 88 -15.42 3.92 8.94
CA VAL A 88 -15.78 3.31 7.66
C VAL A 88 -16.02 1.80 7.83
N SER A 89 -17.07 1.31 7.18
CA SER A 89 -17.45 -0.10 7.11
C SER A 89 -17.41 -0.60 5.67
N ASN A 90 -17.63 -1.89 5.45
CA ASN A 90 -17.75 -2.49 4.12
C ASN A 90 -18.70 -1.71 3.19
N ALA A 91 -19.80 -1.18 3.73
CA ALA A 91 -20.77 -0.41 2.97
C ALA A 91 -20.18 0.92 2.44
N GLY A 92 -19.37 1.61 3.25
CA GLY A 92 -18.69 2.84 2.83
C GLY A 92 -17.63 2.58 1.76
N LEU A 93 -16.94 1.43 1.86
CA LEU A 93 -15.90 1.04 0.89
C LEU A 93 -16.48 0.82 -0.52
N ARG A 94 -17.76 0.41 -0.63
CA ARG A 94 -18.44 0.27 -1.91
C ARG A 94 -18.38 1.53 -2.78
N ASN A 95 -18.40 2.70 -2.17
CA ASN A 95 -18.41 3.97 -2.90
C ASN A 95 -17.04 4.28 -3.53
N LEU A 96 -15.96 3.66 -3.05
CA LEU A 96 -14.61 3.79 -3.63
C LEU A 96 -14.44 3.07 -4.97
N GLN A 97 -15.33 2.13 -5.33
CA GLN A 97 -15.20 1.32 -6.56
C GLN A 97 -15.04 2.15 -7.85
N GLY A 98 -15.54 3.39 -7.85
CA GLY A 98 -15.46 4.33 -8.97
C GLY A 98 -14.09 5.01 -9.14
N LEU A 99 -13.25 5.02 -8.10
CA LEU A 99 -11.96 5.73 -8.06
C LEU A 99 -10.87 4.94 -8.81
N LYS A 100 -11.01 4.82 -10.14
CA LYS A 100 -10.10 3.98 -10.97
C LYS A 100 -8.65 4.44 -10.99
N ASN A 101 -8.40 5.69 -10.59
CA ASN A 101 -7.05 6.25 -10.48
C ASN A 101 -6.49 6.18 -9.06
N LEU A 102 -7.21 5.58 -8.10
CA LEU A 102 -6.72 5.45 -6.73
C LEU A 102 -5.43 4.63 -6.70
N ARG A 103 -4.36 5.23 -6.18
CA ARG A 103 -3.02 4.65 -6.06
C ARG A 103 -2.70 4.28 -4.62
N THR A 104 -3.17 5.06 -3.66
CA THR A 104 -2.92 4.83 -2.23
C THR A 104 -4.24 4.73 -1.49
N LEU A 105 -4.41 3.66 -0.73
CA LEU A 105 -5.57 3.46 0.14
C LEU A 105 -5.11 2.97 1.52
N TRP A 106 -5.41 3.74 2.55
CA TRP A 106 -5.17 3.34 3.94
C TRP A 106 -6.49 3.13 4.67
N LEU A 107 -6.61 1.96 5.30
CA LEU A 107 -7.81 1.50 5.98
C LEU A 107 -7.52 1.05 7.41
N GLY A 108 -6.38 1.43 7.98
CA GLY A 108 -5.91 0.92 9.26
C GLY A 108 -6.91 1.19 10.39
N ASN A 109 -7.14 0.21 11.27
CA ASN A 109 -8.02 0.36 12.44
C ASN A 109 -9.46 0.83 12.08
N THR A 110 -10.07 0.23 11.06
CA THR A 110 -11.47 0.50 10.64
C THR A 110 -12.38 -0.71 10.88
N GLN A 111 -13.67 -0.61 10.51
CA GLN A 111 -14.63 -1.72 10.64
C GLN A 111 -14.68 -2.61 9.38
N VAL A 112 -13.71 -2.48 8.48
CA VAL A 112 -13.63 -3.25 7.25
C VAL A 112 -13.15 -4.68 7.55
N ASP A 113 -13.79 -5.66 6.92
CA ASP A 113 -13.41 -7.07 6.97
C ASP A 113 -13.30 -7.69 5.56
N ASP A 114 -13.19 -9.01 5.48
CA ASP A 114 -13.05 -9.77 4.23
C ASP A 114 -14.08 -9.36 3.16
N ALA A 115 -15.34 -9.13 3.56
CA ALA A 115 -16.41 -8.78 2.62
C ALA A 115 -16.21 -7.37 2.04
N GLY A 116 -15.61 -6.44 2.80
CA GLY A 116 -15.29 -5.11 2.30
C GLY A 116 -14.23 -5.12 1.21
N LEU A 117 -13.27 -6.05 1.27
CA LEU A 117 -12.20 -6.14 0.28
C LEU A 117 -12.67 -6.54 -1.13
N GLU A 118 -13.87 -7.13 -1.26
CA GLU A 118 -14.48 -7.38 -2.57
C GLU A 118 -14.57 -6.10 -3.42
N HIS A 119 -14.81 -4.96 -2.77
CA HIS A 119 -14.97 -3.68 -3.44
C HIS A 119 -13.64 -3.08 -3.95
N LEU A 120 -12.49 -3.65 -3.56
CA LEU A 120 -11.18 -3.22 -4.05
C LEU A 120 -10.80 -3.82 -5.40
N GLN A 121 -11.42 -4.92 -5.83
CA GLN A 121 -11.03 -5.68 -7.03
C GLN A 121 -10.92 -4.84 -8.30
N ALA A 122 -11.73 -3.79 -8.38
CA ALA A 122 -11.81 -2.94 -9.56
C ALA A 122 -10.87 -1.72 -9.49
N LEU A 123 -10.05 -1.59 -8.44
CA LEU A 123 -9.08 -0.51 -8.22
C LEU A 123 -7.68 -0.97 -8.65
N THR A 124 -7.57 -1.37 -9.92
CA THR A 124 -6.35 -1.99 -10.47
C THR A 124 -5.13 -1.06 -10.53
N SER A 125 -5.32 0.23 -10.27
CA SER A 125 -4.26 1.24 -10.18
C SER A 125 -3.62 1.32 -8.78
N LEU A 126 -4.17 0.60 -7.79
CA LEU A 126 -3.63 0.57 -6.43
C LEU A 126 -2.16 0.14 -6.45
N PHE A 127 -1.38 0.93 -5.75
CA PHE A 127 0.07 0.84 -5.63
C PHE A 127 0.48 0.66 -4.16
N ASN A 128 -0.17 1.40 -3.25
CA ASN A 128 0.01 1.29 -1.81
C ASN A 128 -1.32 0.92 -1.13
N LEU A 129 -1.31 -0.11 -0.28
CA LEU A 129 -2.49 -0.57 0.44
C LEU A 129 -2.14 -0.89 1.91
N SER A 130 -2.79 -0.23 2.85
CA SER A 130 -2.70 -0.57 4.29
C SER A 130 -4.01 -1.17 4.77
N LEU A 131 -3.95 -2.38 5.33
CA LEU A 131 -5.09 -3.13 5.90
C LEU A 131 -4.89 -3.40 7.40
N ASN A 132 -4.15 -2.53 8.08
CA ASN A 132 -3.63 -2.81 9.41
C ASN A 132 -4.74 -2.89 10.45
N ASP A 133 -4.58 -3.80 11.41
CA ASP A 133 -5.50 -3.99 12.53
C ASP A 133 -6.96 -4.25 12.10
N LEU A 134 -7.14 -4.80 10.90
CA LEU A 134 -8.45 -5.20 10.39
C LEU A 134 -8.78 -6.64 10.70
N ARG A 135 -10.08 -6.95 10.69
CA ARG A 135 -10.59 -8.33 10.80
C ARG A 135 -10.50 -9.10 9.48
N VAL A 136 -9.48 -8.79 8.68
CA VAL A 136 -9.16 -9.47 7.43
C VAL A 136 -8.48 -10.80 7.72
N SER A 137 -8.89 -11.84 7.03
CA SER A 137 -8.36 -13.19 7.08
C SER A 137 -7.86 -13.64 5.69
N ASP A 138 -7.49 -14.91 5.58
CA ASP A 138 -7.07 -15.51 4.31
C ASP A 138 -8.13 -15.36 3.19
N ALA A 139 -9.42 -15.37 3.55
CA ALA A 139 -10.52 -15.20 2.61
C ALA A 139 -10.51 -13.81 1.97
N GLY A 140 -10.24 -12.76 2.74
CA GLY A 140 -10.17 -11.39 2.24
C GLY A 140 -9.07 -11.19 1.20
N LEU A 141 -7.92 -11.87 1.37
CA LEU A 141 -6.81 -11.76 0.43
C LEU A 141 -7.12 -12.29 -0.98
N GLU A 142 -8.13 -13.16 -1.14
CA GLU A 142 -8.58 -13.59 -2.47
C GLU A 142 -8.94 -12.40 -3.37
N HIS A 143 -9.53 -11.35 -2.78
CA HIS A 143 -9.96 -10.17 -3.51
C HIS A 143 -8.79 -9.28 -4.00
N LEU A 144 -7.58 -9.49 -3.50
CA LEU A 144 -6.39 -8.71 -3.90
C LEU A 144 -5.66 -9.31 -5.12
N ARG A 145 -5.98 -10.55 -5.54
CA ARG A 145 -5.24 -11.29 -6.58
C ARG A 145 -5.10 -10.58 -7.94
N GLY A 146 -6.01 -9.66 -8.23
CA GLY A 146 -6.06 -8.88 -9.48
C GLY A 146 -5.32 -7.55 -9.42
N LEU A 147 -4.88 -7.12 -8.23
CA LEU A 147 -4.26 -5.81 -8.00
C LEU A 147 -2.76 -5.86 -8.29
N THR A 148 -2.39 -6.30 -9.49
CA THR A 148 -1.00 -6.61 -9.86
C THR A 148 -0.05 -5.41 -9.93
N ASN A 149 -0.56 -4.20 -9.66
CA ASN A 149 0.25 -2.98 -9.54
C ASN A 149 0.66 -2.68 -8.10
N LEU A 150 0.19 -3.45 -7.11
CA LEU A 150 0.59 -3.29 -5.72
C LEU A 150 2.10 -3.41 -5.58
N TYR A 151 2.65 -2.44 -4.87
CA TYR A 151 4.07 -2.25 -4.61
C TYR A 151 4.35 -2.25 -3.11
N TRP A 152 3.46 -1.61 -2.33
CA TRP A 152 3.53 -1.57 -0.87
C TRP A 152 2.24 -2.12 -0.30
N VAL A 153 2.33 -3.15 0.53
CA VAL A 153 1.19 -3.74 1.24
C VAL A 153 1.55 -3.95 2.70
N SER A 154 0.73 -3.45 3.61
CA SER A 154 0.78 -3.84 5.02
C SER A 154 -0.50 -4.59 5.41
N LEU A 155 -0.30 -5.70 6.10
CA LEU A 155 -1.31 -6.61 6.64
C LEU A 155 -1.13 -6.75 8.16
N ASP A 156 -0.48 -5.78 8.80
CA ASP A 156 -0.09 -5.88 10.20
C ASP A 156 -1.33 -6.02 11.10
N GLY A 157 -1.26 -6.84 12.13
CA GLY A 157 -2.37 -7.03 13.08
C GLY A 157 -3.62 -7.72 12.49
N THR A 158 -3.55 -8.24 11.27
CA THR A 158 -4.65 -8.99 10.65
C THR A 158 -4.66 -10.47 11.07
N ARG A 159 -5.71 -11.21 10.67
CA ARG A 159 -5.85 -12.65 10.91
C ARG A 159 -5.32 -13.51 9.76
N VAL A 160 -4.45 -12.94 8.93
CA VAL A 160 -3.82 -13.64 7.81
C VAL A 160 -2.89 -14.73 8.33
N SER A 161 -2.93 -15.89 7.67
CA SER A 161 -2.07 -17.04 7.91
C SER A 161 -1.31 -17.41 6.62
N ASP A 162 -0.51 -18.48 6.70
CA ASP A 162 0.21 -19.03 5.54
C ASP A 162 -0.72 -19.37 4.37
N ALA A 163 -1.98 -19.73 4.64
CA ALA A 163 -2.93 -20.10 3.61
C ALA A 163 -3.32 -18.89 2.74
N GLY A 164 -3.49 -17.70 3.32
CA GLY A 164 -3.86 -16.49 2.60
C GLY A 164 -2.77 -15.96 1.68
N LEU A 165 -1.50 -16.16 2.04
CA LEU A 165 -0.34 -15.68 1.25
C LEU A 165 -0.27 -16.29 -0.15
N VAL A 166 -0.97 -17.39 -0.42
CA VAL A 166 -1.10 -17.95 -1.78
C VAL A 166 -1.71 -16.94 -2.77
N HIS A 167 -2.58 -16.05 -2.29
CA HIS A 167 -3.27 -15.05 -3.11
C HIS A 167 -2.36 -13.89 -3.53
N LEU A 168 -1.25 -13.67 -2.81
CA LEU A 168 -0.29 -12.61 -3.12
C LEU A 168 0.74 -13.01 -4.18
N ARG A 169 0.85 -14.30 -4.54
CA ARG A 169 1.88 -14.84 -5.45
C ARG A 169 1.97 -14.16 -6.83
N ARG A 170 0.88 -13.56 -7.29
CA ARG A 170 0.81 -12.87 -8.59
C ARG A 170 1.17 -11.39 -8.52
N LEU A 171 1.37 -10.84 -7.32
CA LEU A 171 1.73 -9.45 -7.09
C LEU A 171 3.25 -9.27 -7.26
N THR A 172 3.78 -9.64 -8.41
CA THR A 172 5.25 -9.72 -8.64
C THR A 172 5.97 -8.38 -8.65
N LYS A 173 5.23 -7.26 -8.58
CA LYS A 173 5.76 -5.91 -8.39
C LYS A 173 5.89 -5.51 -6.92
N LEU A 174 5.43 -6.34 -6.00
CA LEU A 174 5.46 -6.06 -4.57
C LEU A 174 6.91 -5.91 -4.10
N ASN A 175 7.17 -4.79 -3.45
CA ASN A 175 8.48 -4.36 -2.99
C ASN A 175 8.53 -4.31 -1.46
N ASN A 176 7.43 -3.88 -0.83
CA ASN A 176 7.29 -3.84 0.62
C ASN A 176 6.09 -4.70 1.04
N LEU A 177 6.33 -5.62 1.97
CA LEU A 177 5.31 -6.45 2.56
C LEU A 177 5.50 -6.51 4.08
N TYR A 178 4.51 -6.05 4.82
CA TYR A 178 4.48 -6.11 6.29
C TYR A 178 3.42 -7.12 6.73
N LEU A 179 3.82 -8.05 7.59
CA LEU A 179 3.02 -9.17 8.09
C LEU A 179 3.13 -9.25 9.62
N ASP A 180 3.34 -8.12 10.27
CA ASP A 180 3.61 -8.07 11.69
C ASP A 180 2.37 -8.45 12.49
N ASN A 181 2.54 -9.13 13.62
CA ASN A 181 1.42 -9.55 14.46
C ASN A 181 0.36 -10.40 13.73
N THR A 182 0.76 -11.15 12.69
CA THR A 182 -0.11 -12.09 11.96
C THR A 182 0.10 -13.54 12.39
N GLN A 183 -0.64 -14.49 11.79
CA GLN A 183 -0.51 -15.92 12.06
C GLN A 183 0.47 -16.62 11.10
N VAL A 184 1.33 -15.85 10.45
CA VAL A 184 2.32 -16.37 9.50
C VAL A 184 3.41 -17.16 10.23
N THR A 185 3.81 -18.27 9.60
CA THR A 185 4.89 -19.17 10.02
C THR A 185 5.90 -19.35 8.89
N ASP A 186 6.89 -20.23 9.10
CA ASP A 186 7.86 -20.63 8.09
C ASP A 186 7.21 -21.06 6.76
N ALA A 187 6.05 -21.73 6.82
CA ALA A 187 5.34 -22.18 5.63
C ALA A 187 4.79 -21.02 4.79
N GLY A 188 4.53 -19.86 5.40
CA GLY A 188 4.10 -18.64 4.72
C GLY A 188 5.21 -18.02 3.90
N ILE A 189 6.45 -18.04 4.39
CA ILE A 189 7.63 -17.54 3.65
C ILE A 189 7.79 -18.28 2.32
N GLU A 190 7.61 -19.61 2.33
CA GLU A 190 7.60 -20.44 1.12
C GLU A 190 6.49 -20.05 0.13
N ARG A 191 5.35 -19.55 0.63
CA ARG A 191 4.28 -19.05 -0.26
C ARG A 191 4.68 -17.79 -1.01
N LEU A 192 5.62 -17.01 -0.49
CA LEU A 192 6.09 -15.76 -1.06
C LEU A 192 7.26 -15.92 -2.06
N ARG A 193 7.67 -17.16 -2.40
CA ARG A 193 8.84 -17.44 -3.26
C ARG A 193 8.82 -16.75 -4.64
N GLY A 194 7.63 -16.43 -5.17
CA GLY A 194 7.48 -15.72 -6.44
C GLY A 194 7.70 -14.20 -6.36
N LEU A 195 7.77 -13.63 -5.15
CA LEU A 195 7.90 -12.19 -4.93
C LEU A 195 9.37 -11.78 -4.83
N VAL A 196 10.08 -11.96 -5.94
CA VAL A 196 11.54 -11.77 -6.03
C VAL A 196 11.99 -10.30 -5.98
N GLN A 197 11.05 -9.37 -6.08
CA GLN A 197 11.29 -7.92 -6.05
C GLN A 197 11.15 -7.31 -4.65
N LEU A 198 10.89 -8.12 -3.61
CA LEU A 198 10.77 -7.64 -2.23
C LEU A 198 12.10 -7.06 -1.74
N HIS A 199 12.05 -5.79 -1.34
CA HIS A 199 13.14 -5.06 -0.70
C HIS A 199 12.94 -4.95 0.81
N CYS A 200 11.68 -4.83 1.26
CA CYS A 200 11.32 -4.76 2.67
C CYS A 200 10.31 -5.85 2.99
N LEU A 201 10.65 -6.67 3.99
CA LEU A 201 9.82 -7.75 4.47
C LEU A 201 9.83 -7.77 6.00
N SER A 202 8.66 -7.76 6.60
CA SER A 202 8.49 -7.69 8.05
C SER A 202 7.67 -8.87 8.56
N PHE A 203 8.17 -9.53 9.60
CA PHE A 203 7.52 -10.66 10.28
C PHE A 203 7.55 -10.46 11.81
N ASN A 204 7.54 -9.21 12.27
CA ASN A 204 7.62 -8.87 13.69
C ASN A 204 6.50 -9.56 14.46
N ASN A 205 6.83 -10.17 15.59
CA ASN A 205 5.88 -10.87 16.47
C ASN A 205 5.03 -11.93 15.73
N THR A 206 5.69 -12.72 14.89
CA THR A 206 5.09 -13.90 14.22
C THR A 206 5.70 -15.20 14.73
N GLN A 207 5.29 -16.33 14.16
CA GLN A 207 5.78 -17.66 14.53
C GLN A 207 6.92 -18.16 13.63
N VAL A 208 7.61 -17.24 12.95
CA VAL A 208 8.79 -17.55 12.13
C VAL A 208 9.94 -18.07 13.01
N THR A 209 10.63 -19.08 12.49
CA THR A 209 11.79 -19.74 13.10
C THR A 209 12.96 -19.79 12.11
N ASP A 210 14.06 -20.43 12.51
CA ASP A 210 15.23 -20.65 11.65
C ASP A 210 14.86 -21.33 10.32
N ALA A 211 13.89 -22.25 10.33
CA ALA A 211 13.47 -22.96 9.12
C ALA A 211 12.84 -22.04 8.07
N GLY A 212 12.15 -20.98 8.50
CA GLY A 212 11.55 -20.00 7.59
C GLY A 212 12.58 -19.20 6.82
N LEU A 213 13.75 -18.93 7.43
CA LEU A 213 14.81 -18.16 6.79
C LEU A 213 15.46 -18.90 5.62
N GLU A 214 15.39 -20.24 5.58
CA GLU A 214 15.79 -21.00 4.41
C GLU A 214 14.96 -20.62 3.16
N GLY A 215 13.67 -20.31 3.33
CA GLY A 215 12.77 -19.87 2.25
C GLY A 215 13.04 -18.45 1.72
N LEU A 216 13.98 -17.73 2.34
CA LEU A 216 14.45 -16.43 1.86
C LEU A 216 15.62 -16.55 0.88
N LYS A 217 16.27 -17.73 0.78
CA LYS A 217 17.42 -17.94 -0.12
C LYS A 217 17.13 -17.47 -1.55
N GLY A 218 18.07 -16.74 -2.12
CA GLY A 218 17.99 -16.21 -3.48
C GLY A 218 17.16 -14.92 -3.64
N ARG A 219 16.63 -14.34 -2.55
CA ARG A 219 15.99 -13.01 -2.57
C ARG A 219 17.05 -11.90 -2.57
N THR A 220 17.74 -11.75 -3.69
CA THR A 220 18.85 -10.80 -3.81
C THR A 220 18.43 -9.34 -3.71
N GLU A 221 17.16 -9.01 -3.90
CA GLU A 221 16.67 -7.63 -3.78
C GLU A 221 16.36 -7.22 -2.33
N LEU A 222 16.36 -8.16 -1.38
CA LEU A 222 15.97 -7.87 0.00
C LEU A 222 17.02 -7.00 0.71
N THR A 223 16.61 -5.82 1.17
CA THR A 223 17.48 -4.86 1.88
C THR A 223 17.11 -4.68 3.34
N ASN A 224 15.84 -4.86 3.68
CA ASN A 224 15.29 -4.64 5.02
C ASN A 224 14.50 -5.88 5.44
N LEU A 225 14.87 -6.47 6.57
CA LEU A 225 14.22 -7.63 7.14
C LEU A 225 13.98 -7.39 8.64
N ASP A 226 12.73 -7.43 9.06
CA ASP A 226 12.36 -7.35 10.47
C ASP A 226 11.90 -8.72 10.97
N LEU A 227 12.58 -9.22 11.99
CA LEU A 227 12.35 -10.50 12.65
C LEU A 227 12.24 -10.32 14.17
N ASP A 228 11.96 -9.12 14.65
CA ASP A 228 11.79 -8.86 16.07
C ASP A 228 10.68 -9.74 16.66
N TYR A 229 10.84 -10.16 17.91
CA TYR A 229 9.89 -11.01 18.63
C TYR A 229 9.58 -12.35 17.93
N THR A 230 10.45 -12.83 17.04
CA THR A 230 10.38 -14.16 16.45
C THR A 230 11.22 -15.19 17.23
N ARG A 231 11.17 -16.45 16.81
CA ARG A 231 11.96 -17.54 17.43
C ARG A 231 13.24 -17.86 16.65
N VAL A 232 13.75 -16.89 15.88
CA VAL A 232 15.01 -17.03 15.16
C VAL A 232 16.17 -17.10 16.16
N SER A 233 17.10 -18.00 15.90
CA SER A 233 18.31 -18.24 16.68
C SER A 233 19.57 -18.03 15.82
N ASP A 234 20.74 -18.21 16.43
CA ASP A 234 22.03 -18.25 15.74
C ASP A 234 22.04 -19.19 14.51
N ALA A 235 21.27 -20.28 14.53
CA ALA A 235 21.22 -21.23 13.42
C ALA A 235 20.51 -20.63 12.19
N GLY A 236 19.45 -19.85 12.39
CA GLY A 236 18.74 -19.17 11.30
C GLY A 236 19.58 -18.11 10.61
N LEU A 237 20.48 -17.44 11.34
CA LEU A 237 21.38 -16.44 10.76
C LEU A 237 22.33 -17.02 9.70
N GLU A 238 22.63 -18.32 9.74
CA GLU A 238 23.44 -18.96 8.69
C GLU A 238 22.74 -18.91 7.32
N HIS A 239 21.41 -18.87 7.27
CA HIS A 239 20.65 -18.72 6.02
C HIS A 239 20.69 -17.29 5.48
N LEU A 240 20.84 -16.28 6.35
CA LEU A 240 20.93 -14.88 5.94
C LEU A 240 22.27 -14.56 5.24
N ARG A 241 23.27 -15.44 5.37
CA ARG A 241 24.55 -15.33 4.64
C ARG A 241 24.38 -15.32 3.12
N GLU A 242 23.27 -15.89 2.62
CA GLU A 242 22.92 -15.96 1.21
C GLU A 242 22.09 -14.77 0.71
N LEU A 243 21.93 -13.71 1.54
CA LEU A 243 21.18 -12.49 1.22
C LEU A 243 22.10 -11.28 1.10
N PRO A 244 22.86 -11.16 -0.01
CA PRO A 244 24.03 -10.27 -0.09
C PRO A 244 23.73 -8.76 0.03
N ASN A 245 22.47 -8.36 -0.10
CA ASN A 245 22.06 -6.97 -0.15
C ASN A 245 21.28 -6.52 1.10
N VAL A 246 21.19 -7.35 2.15
CA VAL A 246 20.57 -6.94 3.41
C VAL A 246 21.40 -5.84 4.06
N LYS A 247 20.74 -4.70 4.31
CA LYS A 247 21.32 -3.47 4.87
C LYS A 247 20.81 -3.16 6.27
N SER A 248 19.61 -3.63 6.60
CA SER A 248 18.97 -3.40 7.88
C SER A 248 18.26 -4.68 8.31
N LEU A 249 18.56 -5.10 9.53
CA LEU A 249 18.05 -6.32 10.13
C LEU A 249 17.65 -6.06 11.59
N SER A 250 16.39 -6.25 11.92
CA SER A 250 15.88 -6.17 13.30
C SER A 250 15.75 -7.58 13.89
N LEU A 251 16.35 -7.79 15.07
CA LEU A 251 16.41 -9.06 15.80
C LEU A 251 16.16 -8.89 17.31
N GLU A 252 15.50 -7.82 17.73
CA GLU A 252 15.12 -7.60 19.12
C GLU A 252 14.23 -8.73 19.64
N TYR A 253 14.47 -9.16 20.88
CA TYR A 253 13.68 -10.20 21.55
C TYR A 253 13.62 -11.53 20.77
N THR A 254 14.69 -11.86 20.04
CA THR A 254 14.90 -13.17 19.40
C THR A 254 15.77 -14.09 20.28
N GLN A 255 16.03 -15.32 19.80
CA GLN A 255 16.95 -16.27 20.43
C GLN A 255 18.40 -16.13 19.91
N VAL A 256 18.67 -15.06 19.14
CA VAL A 256 20.01 -14.75 18.64
C VAL A 256 20.92 -14.30 19.77
N THR A 257 22.12 -14.85 19.81
CA THR A 257 23.16 -14.50 20.77
C THR A 257 24.11 -13.45 20.19
N LYS A 258 24.87 -12.80 21.09
CA LYS A 258 25.98 -11.91 20.70
C LYS A 258 26.95 -12.59 19.71
N ALA A 259 27.25 -13.87 19.91
CA ALA A 259 28.15 -14.61 19.03
C ALA A 259 27.55 -14.80 17.63
N GLY A 260 26.23 -15.00 17.51
CA GLY A 260 25.51 -15.04 16.24
C GLY A 260 25.60 -13.71 15.49
N ILE A 261 25.40 -12.59 16.18
CA ILE A 261 25.55 -11.25 15.60
C ILE A 261 26.98 -11.00 15.12
N GLU A 262 27.99 -11.36 15.91
CA GLU A 262 29.40 -11.22 15.54
C GLU A 262 29.72 -12.00 14.25
N ARG A 263 29.28 -13.26 14.15
CA ARG A 263 29.44 -14.08 12.94
C ARG A 263 28.70 -13.49 11.73
N LEU A 264 27.49 -12.97 11.92
CA LEU A 264 26.74 -12.36 10.83
C LEU A 264 27.49 -11.12 10.29
N LYS A 265 28.05 -10.28 11.16
CA LYS A 265 28.83 -9.09 10.78
C LYS A 265 30.10 -9.42 9.99
N GLU A 266 30.68 -10.61 10.14
CA GLU A 266 31.81 -11.05 9.29
C GLU A 266 31.39 -11.16 7.82
N THR A 267 30.14 -11.51 7.55
CA THR A 267 29.59 -11.66 6.20
C THR A 267 28.86 -10.41 5.69
N HIS A 268 28.28 -9.63 6.61
CA HIS A 268 27.47 -8.44 6.33
C HIS A 268 28.00 -7.23 7.12
N PRO A 269 29.23 -6.76 6.87
CA PRO A 269 29.88 -5.73 7.70
C PRO A 269 29.18 -4.37 7.66
N ASN A 270 28.40 -4.10 6.61
CA ASN A 270 27.66 -2.84 6.43
C ASN A 270 26.19 -2.94 6.83
N CYS A 271 25.72 -4.11 7.29
CA CYS A 271 24.35 -4.27 7.74
C CYS A 271 24.18 -3.60 9.11
N ILE A 272 23.22 -2.68 9.19
CA ILE A 272 22.72 -2.14 10.45
C ILE A 272 21.90 -3.25 11.10
N ILE A 273 22.29 -3.63 12.31
CA ILE A 273 21.61 -4.69 13.06
C ILE A 273 21.12 -4.11 14.37
N ASP A 274 19.80 -4.02 14.50
CA ASP A 274 19.11 -3.62 15.72
C ASP A 274 18.81 -4.90 16.51
N TRP A 275 19.48 -5.06 17.65
CA TRP A 275 19.43 -6.29 18.44
C TRP A 275 19.50 -5.97 19.93
N ILE A 276 18.50 -6.45 20.67
CA ILE A 276 18.40 -6.41 22.12
C ILE A 276 17.95 -7.79 22.59
N GLN A 277 18.64 -8.32 23.60
CA GLN A 277 18.27 -9.58 24.24
C GLN A 277 17.21 -9.31 25.32
N SER A 278 16.18 -10.17 25.41
CA SER A 278 15.22 -10.10 26.52
C SER A 278 15.96 -10.25 27.85
N ALA A 279 15.71 -9.36 28.81
CA ALA A 279 16.14 -9.59 30.18
C ALA A 279 15.33 -10.77 30.74
N ASP A 280 16.02 -11.82 31.19
CA ASP A 280 15.44 -12.98 31.87
C ASP A 280 14.57 -12.60 33.08
#